data_AF-A0A6M3HT62-F1
#
_entry.id   AF-A0A6M3HT62-F1
#
_cell.length_a   1.000
_cell.length_b   1.000
_cell.length_c   1.000
_cell.angle_alpha   90.00
_cell.angle_beta   90.00
_cell.angle_gamma   90.00
#
_symmetry.space_group_name_H-M   'P 1'
#
loop_
_entity.id
_entity.type
_entity.pdbx_description
1 polymer ?
#
loop_
_entity_poly.entity_id
_entity_poly.type
_entity_poly.pdbx_seq_one_letter_code
_entity_poly.pdbx_strand_id
1 'polypeptide(L)'
;MESPPLTSTAYTVEYIATKGSYTRQATTTVKTASATVPSIQSEKAYGTTLTYDLTANLQNTGITDQWTLSWSSSPSATFTDTTTSQTQVTFGSYDTVYTVTLVATPPSATIAPVTAPITINSGLAPAYTQATYTVYPDTGTTAQAVANYYNNTAGLPGGIASITASGDSLIFTCKDGYEMAGAAATLAVGSSTTNNQGLQPVRTPTGYTSVLYASNGAGFSNSSSSGASAYNGFILSEALHQWGVNCYVSNNNN
;
A
#
# COMPACT_ATOMS: atom_id res chain seq x y z
N MET A 1 33.18 -26.73 15.62
CA MET A 1 33.12 -25.26 15.48
C MET A 1 32.67 -24.72 16.81
N GLU A 2 33.48 -23.89 17.46
CA GLU A 2 33.03 -23.19 18.68
C GLU A 2 31.98 -22.15 18.29
N SER A 3 30.90 -22.06 19.08
CA SER A 3 29.91 -21.01 18.94
C SER A 3 30.59 -19.65 19.19
N PRO A 4 30.39 -18.64 18.33
CA PRO A 4 30.93 -17.32 18.60
C PRO A 4 30.41 -16.80 19.95
N PRO A 5 31.21 -15.99 20.68
CA PRO A 5 30.79 -15.45 21.96
C PRO A 5 29.59 -14.51 21.77
N LEU A 6 28.62 -14.62 22.66
CA LEU A 6 27.45 -13.75 22.72
C LEU A 6 27.90 -12.30 22.94
N THR A 7 27.30 -11.36 22.23
CA THR A 7 27.51 -9.93 22.46
C THR A 7 26.97 -9.48 23.81
N SER A 8 27.44 -8.32 24.30
CA SER A 8 27.08 -7.78 25.62
C SER A 8 27.31 -8.73 26.80
N THR A 9 28.08 -9.81 26.62
CA THR A 9 28.27 -10.88 27.61
C THR A 9 29.64 -10.75 28.26
N ALA A 10 29.67 -10.90 29.58
CA ALA A 10 30.90 -10.91 30.35
C ALA A 10 31.43 -12.34 30.45
N TYR A 11 32.67 -12.54 30.00
CA TYR A 11 33.39 -13.80 30.07
C TYR A 11 34.50 -13.68 31.13
N THR A 12 34.56 -14.63 32.04
CA THR A 12 35.68 -14.75 32.96
C THR A 12 36.79 -15.52 32.27
N VAL A 13 37.91 -14.85 32.00
CA VAL A 13 39.14 -15.45 31.49
C VAL A 13 40.01 -15.83 32.67
N GLU A 14 40.36 -17.10 32.74
CA GLU A 14 41.22 -17.66 33.78
C GLU A 14 42.59 -17.99 33.20
N TYR A 15 43.65 -17.53 33.87
CA TYR A 15 45.03 -17.91 33.60
C TYR A 15 45.60 -18.67 34.79
N ILE A 16 46.02 -19.91 34.55
CA ILE A 16 46.66 -20.76 35.54
C ILE A 16 48.11 -20.99 35.11
N ALA A 17 49.06 -20.60 35.94
CA ALA A 17 50.49 -20.87 35.75
C ALA A 17 50.99 -21.84 36.82
N THR A 18 51.65 -22.91 36.40
CA THR A 18 52.29 -23.90 37.27
C THR A 18 53.79 -23.93 37.06
N LYS A 19 54.57 -23.98 38.15
CA LYS A 19 56.02 -24.21 38.13
C LYS A 19 56.41 -25.10 39.30
N GLY A 20 56.77 -26.36 39.01
CA GLY A 20 56.97 -27.37 40.06
C GLY A 20 55.67 -27.58 40.85
N SER A 21 55.74 -27.45 42.18
CA SER A 21 54.57 -27.52 43.07
C SER A 21 53.81 -26.19 43.27
N TYR A 22 54.27 -25.10 42.64
CA TYR A 22 53.63 -23.79 42.78
C TYR A 22 52.61 -23.56 41.68
N THR A 23 51.39 -23.17 42.07
CA THR A 23 50.32 -22.74 41.17
C THR A 23 49.96 -21.29 41.47
N ARG A 24 49.81 -20.48 40.42
CA ARG A 24 49.21 -19.14 40.50
C ARG A 24 48.03 -19.07 39.55
N GLN A 25 46.99 -18.40 39.97
CA GLN A 25 45.78 -18.16 39.19
C GLN A 25 45.55 -16.66 39.11
N ALA A 26 45.16 -16.18 37.93
CA ALA A 26 44.66 -14.84 37.71
C ALA A 26 43.36 -14.94 36.93
N THR A 27 42.35 -14.18 37.33
CA THR A 27 41.10 -14.07 36.59
C THR A 27 40.90 -12.62 36.16
N THR A 28 40.33 -12.45 34.97
CA THR A 28 39.88 -11.15 34.48
C THR A 28 38.54 -11.31 33.77
N THR A 29 37.71 -10.28 33.79
CA THR A 29 36.43 -10.28 33.10
C THR A 29 36.58 -9.47 31.82
N VAL A 30 36.25 -10.10 30.69
CA VAL A 30 36.20 -9.45 29.38
C VAL A 30 34.74 -9.35 28.96
N LYS A 31 34.27 -8.14 28.66
CA LYS A 31 32.92 -7.92 28.16
C LYS A 31 32.96 -7.76 26.65
N THR A 32 32.19 -8.57 25.93
CA THR A 32 32.01 -8.40 24.49
C THR A 32 31.23 -7.11 24.19
N ALA A 33 31.50 -6.51 23.03
CA ALA A 33 30.80 -5.32 22.57
C ALA A 33 29.29 -5.57 22.48
N SER A 34 28.49 -4.51 22.62
CA SER A 34 27.04 -4.60 22.46
C SER A 34 26.65 -4.77 21.00
N ALA A 35 25.50 -5.44 20.79
CA ALA A 35 24.93 -5.55 19.46
C ALA A 35 24.57 -4.17 18.91
N THR A 36 24.73 -4.00 17.60
CA THR A 36 24.47 -2.75 16.89
C THR A 36 23.30 -2.90 15.92
N VAL A 37 22.70 -1.76 15.55
CA VAL A 37 21.53 -1.72 14.69
C VAL A 37 21.90 -2.23 13.29
N PRO A 38 21.23 -3.27 12.75
CA PRO A 38 21.47 -3.73 11.39
C PRO A 38 20.98 -2.71 10.37
N SER A 39 21.64 -2.66 9.20
CA SER A 39 21.12 -1.90 8.07
C SER A 39 20.04 -2.72 7.35
N ILE A 40 18.93 -2.09 6.99
CA ILE A 40 17.86 -2.70 6.19
C ILE A 40 17.93 -2.16 4.77
N GLN A 41 17.86 -3.05 3.80
CA GLN A 41 17.65 -2.74 2.40
C GLN A 41 16.23 -3.13 2.01
N SER A 42 15.61 -2.30 1.18
CA SER A 42 14.31 -2.57 0.59
C SER A 42 14.38 -2.39 -0.92
N GLU A 43 13.79 -3.33 -1.65
CA GLU A 43 13.71 -3.30 -3.10
C GLU A 43 12.31 -3.71 -3.55
N LYS A 44 11.79 -3.09 -4.61
CA LYS A 44 10.44 -3.38 -5.06
C LYS A 44 10.42 -4.71 -5.80
N ALA A 45 9.52 -5.62 -5.40
CA ALA A 45 9.45 -6.95 -6.01
C ALA A 45 8.98 -6.87 -7.46
N TYR A 46 9.64 -7.60 -8.36
CA TYR A 46 9.41 -7.52 -9.80
C TYR A 46 7.95 -7.87 -10.18
N GLY A 47 7.34 -7.05 -11.04
CA GLY A 47 5.96 -7.26 -11.52
C GLY A 47 4.87 -6.96 -10.50
N THR A 48 5.23 -6.45 -9.32
CA THR A 48 4.28 -6.08 -8.26
C THR A 48 4.35 -4.58 -7.99
N THR A 49 3.28 -4.05 -7.41
CA THR A 49 3.13 -2.61 -7.21
C THR A 49 3.15 -2.18 -5.74
N LEU A 50 2.83 -3.09 -4.80
CA LEU A 50 2.79 -2.85 -3.35
C LEU A 50 3.68 -3.81 -2.54
N THR A 51 4.46 -4.65 -3.22
CA THR A 51 5.26 -5.68 -2.59
C THR A 51 6.74 -5.35 -2.68
N TYR A 52 7.45 -5.51 -1.57
CA TYR A 52 8.86 -5.16 -1.43
C TYR A 52 9.61 -6.31 -0.75
N ASP A 53 10.79 -6.61 -1.28
CA ASP A 53 11.74 -7.53 -0.67
C ASP A 53 12.60 -6.76 0.33
N LEU A 54 12.67 -7.26 1.57
CA LEU A 54 13.39 -6.67 2.68
C LEU A 54 14.57 -7.57 3.05
N THR A 55 15.75 -6.99 3.19
CA THR A 55 16.95 -7.69 3.64
C THR A 55 17.64 -6.92 4.76
N ALA A 56 17.75 -7.55 5.92
CA ALA A 56 18.53 -7.05 7.04
C ALA A 56 19.97 -7.60 6.98
N ASN A 57 20.95 -6.70 6.87
CA ASN A 57 22.36 -7.08 6.95
C ASN A 57 22.80 -7.19 8.42
N LEU A 58 23.01 -8.43 8.87
CA LEU A 58 23.43 -8.74 10.23
C LEU A 58 24.96 -8.82 10.38
N GLN A 59 25.74 -8.65 9.31
CA GLN A 59 27.20 -8.74 9.38
C GLN A 59 27.78 -7.69 10.33
N ASN A 60 28.70 -8.13 11.20
CA ASN A 60 29.37 -7.30 12.20
C ASN A 60 28.44 -6.58 13.19
N THR A 61 27.17 -6.99 13.27
CA THR A 61 26.21 -6.39 14.20
C THR A 61 26.26 -7.01 15.58
N GLY A 62 26.78 -8.23 15.70
CA GLY A 62 26.71 -9.02 16.93
C GLY A 62 25.40 -9.78 17.15
N ILE A 63 24.42 -9.59 16.26
CA ILE A 63 23.21 -10.39 16.22
C ILE A 63 23.57 -11.75 15.61
N THR A 64 23.37 -12.82 16.38
CA THR A 64 23.68 -14.19 15.98
C THR A 64 22.40 -14.98 15.64
N ASP A 65 22.56 -16.20 15.16
CA ASP A 65 21.47 -17.15 14.87
C ASP A 65 20.65 -17.56 16.11
N GLN A 66 21.18 -17.35 17.32
CA GLN A 66 20.45 -17.57 18.57
C GLN A 66 19.47 -16.45 18.91
N TRP A 67 19.54 -15.31 18.21
CA TRP A 67 18.58 -14.22 18.38
C TRP A 67 17.31 -14.51 17.58
N THR A 68 16.17 -14.14 18.14
CA THR A 68 14.91 -14.17 17.39
C THR A 68 14.69 -12.86 16.67
N LEU A 69 14.18 -12.94 15.44
CA LEU A 69 13.86 -11.77 14.62
C LEU A 69 12.34 -11.60 14.56
N SER A 70 11.89 -10.34 14.46
CA SER A 70 10.48 -10.00 14.30
C SER A 70 10.30 -8.77 13.42
N TRP A 71 9.65 -8.93 12.27
CA TRP A 71 9.23 -7.83 11.41
C TRP A 71 7.82 -7.34 11.78
N SER A 72 7.65 -6.03 11.71
CA SER A 72 6.36 -5.36 11.89
C SER A 72 6.31 -4.06 11.08
N SER A 73 5.12 -3.46 10.94
CA SER A 73 4.96 -2.19 10.25
C SER A 73 3.83 -1.34 10.82
N SER A 74 3.95 -0.02 10.63
CA SER A 74 2.90 0.96 10.88
C SER A 74 2.80 1.90 9.66
N PRO A 75 1.62 1.99 8.99
CA PRO A 75 0.42 1.18 9.17
C PRO A 75 0.66 -0.33 9.00
N SER A 76 -0.29 -1.17 9.41
CA SER A 76 -0.14 -2.62 9.31
C SER A 76 0.03 -3.09 7.86
N ALA A 77 0.96 -4.01 7.63
CA ALA A 77 1.22 -4.67 6.36
C ALA A 77 1.30 -6.20 6.55
N THR A 78 1.27 -6.94 5.45
CA THR A 78 1.38 -8.41 5.48
C THR A 78 2.81 -8.82 5.15
N PHE A 79 3.38 -9.73 5.96
CA PHE A 79 4.72 -10.28 5.75
C PHE A 79 4.63 -11.77 5.41
N THR A 80 5.52 -12.25 4.55
CA THR A 80 5.59 -13.70 4.22
C THR A 80 6.15 -14.52 5.37
N ASP A 81 7.18 -13.99 6.03
CA ASP A 81 7.77 -14.58 7.25
C ASP A 81 8.30 -13.43 8.12
N THR A 82 7.86 -13.35 9.37
CA THR A 82 8.30 -12.28 10.26
C THR A 82 9.58 -12.62 11.03
N THR A 83 10.10 -13.84 10.89
CA THR A 83 11.16 -14.40 11.77
C THR A 83 12.52 -14.56 11.12
N THR A 84 12.67 -14.14 9.87
CA THR A 84 13.88 -14.27 9.06
C THR A 84 14.57 -12.94 8.81
N SER A 85 15.86 -12.95 8.46
CA SER A 85 16.60 -11.74 8.06
C SER A 85 16.21 -11.23 6.66
N GLN A 86 15.50 -12.06 5.88
CA GLN A 86 14.97 -11.73 4.57
C GLN A 86 13.48 -12.06 4.54
N THR A 87 12.65 -11.11 4.15
CA THR A 87 11.21 -11.29 4.06
C THR A 87 10.63 -10.45 2.93
N GLN A 88 9.41 -10.76 2.54
CA GLN A 88 8.65 -9.92 1.64
C GLN A 88 7.50 -9.26 2.42
N VAL A 89 7.33 -7.96 2.22
CA VAL A 89 6.22 -7.18 2.77
C VAL A 89 5.28 -6.75 1.65
N THR A 90 3.97 -6.91 1.87
CA THR A 90 2.92 -6.39 0.99
C THR A 90 2.13 -5.33 1.74
N PHE A 91 2.16 -4.10 1.23
CA PHE A 91 1.42 -2.98 1.77
C PHE A 91 -0.06 -3.02 1.35
N GLY A 92 -0.94 -2.57 2.24
CA GLY A 92 -2.38 -2.53 1.98
C GLY A 92 -2.81 -1.36 1.09
N SER A 93 -2.00 -0.30 1.03
CA SER A 93 -2.35 0.94 0.34
C SER A 93 -1.14 1.55 -0.38
N TYR A 94 -1.41 2.16 -1.52
CA TYR A 94 -0.47 3.03 -2.22
C TYR A 94 -0.26 4.34 -1.50
N ASP A 95 0.74 5.08 -2.00
CA ASP A 95 1.09 6.45 -1.69
C ASP A 95 1.25 6.72 -0.17
N THR A 96 1.39 5.65 0.61
CA THR A 96 1.40 5.66 2.06
C THR A 96 2.84 5.45 2.49
N VAL A 97 3.26 6.24 3.48
CA VAL A 97 4.57 6.07 4.09
C VAL A 97 4.45 5.05 5.22
N TYR A 98 5.04 3.88 5.02
CA TYR A 98 5.13 2.83 6.02
C TYR A 98 6.44 2.93 6.78
N THR A 99 6.37 2.82 8.10
CA THR A 99 7.54 2.55 8.94
C THR A 99 7.59 1.05 9.19
N VAL A 100 8.53 0.37 8.56
CA VAL A 100 8.79 -1.07 8.77
C VAL A 100 9.89 -1.19 9.82
N THR A 101 9.69 -2.09 10.78
CA THR A 101 10.60 -2.26 11.92
C THR A 101 11.01 -3.73 12.05
N LEU A 102 12.32 -3.98 12.09
CA LEU A 102 12.89 -5.24 12.55
C LEU A 102 13.28 -5.12 14.02
N VAL A 103 12.87 -6.09 14.84
CA VAL A 103 13.36 -6.27 16.20
C VAL A 103 14.14 -7.57 16.29
N ALA A 104 15.41 -7.48 16.69
CA ALA A 104 16.24 -8.62 17.04
C ALA A 104 16.26 -8.77 18.57
N THR A 105 15.76 -9.89 19.08
CA THR A 105 15.67 -10.19 20.51
C THR A 105 16.72 -11.24 20.90
N PRO A 106 17.59 -10.96 21.88
CA PRO A 106 18.62 -11.89 22.31
C PRO A 106 18.03 -13.09 23.06
N PRO A 107 18.74 -14.24 23.12
CA PRO A 107 18.33 -15.39 23.90
C PRO A 107 18.34 -15.13 25.42
N SER A 108 19.07 -14.11 25.87
CA SER A 108 19.17 -13.72 27.27
C SER A 108 18.43 -12.41 27.53
N ALA A 109 17.51 -12.42 28.50
CA ALA A 109 16.76 -11.24 28.93
C ALA A 109 17.64 -10.13 29.56
N THR A 110 18.91 -10.41 29.87
CA THR A 110 19.86 -9.41 30.38
C THR A 110 20.46 -8.52 29.28
N ILE A 111 20.25 -8.88 28.02
CA ILE A 111 20.68 -8.09 26.85
C ILE A 111 19.43 -7.41 26.29
N ALA A 112 19.52 -6.11 26.01
CA ALA A 112 18.41 -5.38 25.40
C ALA A 112 18.21 -5.80 23.94
N PRO A 113 16.95 -5.89 23.45
CA PRO A 113 16.66 -6.05 22.03
C PRO A 113 17.24 -4.89 21.19
N VAL A 114 17.55 -5.19 19.94
CA VAL A 114 17.99 -4.20 18.95
C VAL A 114 16.83 -3.93 17.98
N THR A 115 16.53 -2.67 17.72
CA THR A 115 15.43 -2.24 16.84
C THR A 115 15.98 -1.45 15.65
N ALA A 116 15.58 -1.84 14.44
CA ALA A 116 15.96 -1.20 13.19
C ALA A 116 14.72 -0.78 12.40
N PRO A 117 14.42 0.54 12.31
CA PRO A 117 13.35 1.06 11.46
C PRO A 117 13.87 1.39 10.05
N ILE A 118 13.01 1.23 9.06
CA ILE A 118 13.16 1.77 7.71
C ILE A 118 11.82 2.39 7.26
N THR A 119 11.90 3.52 6.57
CA THR A 119 10.74 4.16 5.97
C THR A 119 10.63 3.74 4.50
N ILE A 120 9.46 3.26 4.10
CA ILE A 120 9.18 2.85 2.72
C ILE A 120 7.93 3.59 2.24
N ASN A 121 8.05 4.31 1.12
CA ASN A 121 6.89 4.83 0.41
C ASN A 121 6.34 3.72 -0.48
N SER A 122 5.07 3.34 -0.31
CA SER A 122 4.47 2.26 -1.09
C SER A 122 4.36 2.57 -2.60
N GLY A 123 4.70 3.80 -2.99
CA GLY A 123 4.71 4.25 -4.38
C GLY A 123 3.34 4.76 -4.80
N LEU A 124 3.28 5.45 -5.93
CA LEU A 124 2.05 6.12 -6.34
C LEU A 124 0.99 5.12 -6.82
N ALA A 125 -0.28 5.33 -6.47
CA ALA A 125 -1.39 4.57 -7.02
C ALA A 125 -1.42 4.73 -8.54
N PRO A 126 -1.75 3.68 -9.30
CA PRO A 126 -1.92 3.81 -10.74
C PRO A 126 -3.06 4.79 -11.03
N ALA A 127 -2.83 5.72 -11.95
CA ALA A 127 -3.86 6.61 -12.46
C ALA A 127 -4.84 5.80 -13.31
N TYR A 128 -6.13 5.86 -12.98
CA TYR A 128 -7.17 5.26 -13.81
C TYR A 128 -7.63 6.30 -14.82
N THR A 129 -7.57 5.97 -16.11
CA THR A 129 -8.06 6.85 -17.19
C THR A 129 -9.30 6.30 -17.87
N GLN A 130 -9.73 5.10 -17.48
CA GLN A 130 -10.90 4.43 -18.02
C GLN A 130 -11.69 3.69 -16.94
N ALA A 131 -13.03 3.76 -17.04
CA ALA A 131 -13.96 2.92 -16.30
C ALA A 131 -14.79 2.10 -17.29
N THR A 132 -14.99 0.82 -16.98
CA THR A 132 -15.84 -0.07 -17.77
C THR A 132 -16.96 -0.61 -16.89
N TYR A 133 -18.18 -0.39 -17.34
CA TYR A 133 -19.42 -0.61 -16.59
C TYR A 133 -20.34 -1.52 -17.39
N THR A 134 -20.78 -2.64 -16.81
CA THR A 134 -21.74 -3.53 -17.47
C THR A 134 -23.16 -2.98 -17.35
N VAL A 135 -23.86 -2.85 -18.46
CA VAL A 135 -25.28 -2.47 -18.54
C VAL A 135 -26.10 -3.73 -18.73
N TYR A 136 -26.84 -4.11 -17.70
CA TYR A 136 -27.65 -5.33 -17.72
C TYR A 136 -29.00 -5.08 -18.42
N PRO A 137 -29.57 -6.10 -19.09
CA PRO A 137 -30.85 -5.96 -19.79
C PRO A 137 -32.04 -5.57 -18.88
N ASP A 138 -31.99 -5.93 -17.60
CA ASP A 138 -33.00 -5.60 -16.59
C ASP A 138 -33.08 -4.10 -16.25
N THR A 139 -32.06 -3.32 -16.64
CA THR A 139 -32.06 -1.85 -16.54
C THR A 139 -33.00 -1.17 -17.52
N GLY A 140 -33.56 -1.91 -18.50
CA GLY A 140 -34.46 -1.37 -19.52
C GLY A 140 -33.76 -0.55 -20.61
N THR A 141 -32.43 -0.60 -20.67
CA THR A 141 -31.62 0.09 -21.69
C THR A 141 -30.43 -0.78 -22.12
N THR A 142 -29.62 -0.28 -23.05
CA THR A 142 -28.38 -0.93 -23.50
C THR A 142 -27.19 0.01 -23.34
N ALA A 143 -25.97 -0.54 -23.23
CA ALA A 143 -24.76 0.30 -23.22
C ALA A 143 -24.70 1.24 -24.44
N GLN A 144 -25.12 0.76 -25.62
CA GLN A 144 -25.18 1.57 -26.83
C GLN A 144 -26.17 2.73 -26.70
N ALA A 145 -27.36 2.50 -26.15
CA ALA A 145 -28.35 3.55 -25.95
C ALA A 145 -27.85 4.61 -24.96
N VAL A 146 -27.17 4.20 -23.88
CA VAL A 146 -26.57 5.13 -22.91
C VAL A 146 -25.43 5.94 -23.55
N ALA A 147 -24.52 5.29 -24.29
CA ALA A 147 -23.44 5.98 -25.00
C ALA A 147 -23.98 6.97 -26.04
N ASN A 148 -24.96 6.58 -26.84
CA ASN A 148 -25.60 7.45 -27.84
C ASN A 148 -26.25 8.67 -27.18
N TYR A 149 -26.89 8.49 -26.02
CA TYR A 149 -27.50 9.60 -25.29
C TYR A 149 -26.46 10.66 -24.91
N TYR A 150 -25.32 10.27 -24.33
CA TYR A 150 -24.27 11.24 -23.99
C TYR A 150 -23.64 11.88 -25.22
N ASN A 151 -23.35 11.09 -26.26
CA ASN A 151 -22.67 11.59 -27.45
C ASN A 151 -23.55 12.53 -28.30
N ASN A 152 -24.88 12.34 -28.29
CA ASN A 152 -25.78 13.05 -29.21
C ASN A 152 -26.76 14.01 -28.52
N THR A 153 -27.07 13.79 -27.24
CA THR A 153 -28.13 14.54 -26.54
C THR A 153 -27.58 15.38 -25.39
N ALA A 154 -26.93 14.76 -24.42
CA ALA A 154 -26.45 15.48 -23.22
C ALA A 154 -25.11 16.20 -23.44
N GLY A 155 -24.28 15.70 -24.35
CA GLY A 155 -22.90 16.14 -24.53
C GLY A 155 -21.96 15.48 -23.52
N LEU A 156 -20.67 15.47 -23.87
CA LEU A 156 -19.62 14.97 -22.99
C LEU A 156 -19.21 16.03 -21.97
N PRO A 157 -19.18 15.72 -20.67
CA PRO A 157 -18.78 16.70 -19.66
C PRO A 157 -17.25 16.90 -19.64
N GLY A 158 -16.82 17.99 -18.99
CA GLY A 158 -15.52 18.64 -19.18
C GLY A 158 -14.24 17.80 -19.08
N GLY A 159 -14.24 16.67 -18.35
CA GLY A 159 -13.09 15.78 -18.15
C GLY A 159 -13.16 14.44 -18.89
N ILE A 160 -14.27 14.16 -19.58
CA ILE A 160 -14.48 12.90 -20.32
C ILE A 160 -14.13 13.14 -21.79
N ALA A 161 -13.25 12.30 -22.33
CA ALA A 161 -12.88 12.31 -23.74
C ALA A 161 -13.90 11.56 -24.60
N SER A 162 -14.39 10.42 -24.12
CA SER A 162 -15.35 9.60 -24.84
C SER A 162 -16.16 8.70 -23.93
N ILE A 163 -17.38 8.40 -24.37
CA ILE A 163 -18.22 7.35 -23.82
C ILE A 163 -18.58 6.41 -24.96
N THR A 164 -18.12 5.17 -24.88
CA THR A 164 -18.32 4.16 -25.93
C THR A 164 -19.03 2.94 -25.38
N ALA A 165 -19.66 2.19 -26.26
CA ALA A 165 -20.25 0.91 -25.93
C ALA A 165 -19.51 -0.21 -26.67
N SER A 166 -19.33 -1.35 -26.00
CA SER A 166 -18.79 -2.57 -26.57
C SER A 166 -19.55 -3.76 -26.01
N GLY A 167 -20.52 -4.28 -26.76
CA GLY A 167 -21.50 -5.24 -26.24
C GLY A 167 -22.31 -4.62 -25.11
N ASP A 168 -22.36 -5.30 -23.96
CA ASP A 168 -23.04 -4.82 -22.75
C ASP A 168 -22.16 -3.88 -21.92
N SER A 169 -20.93 -3.62 -22.33
CA SER A 169 -20.01 -2.73 -21.60
C SER A 169 -20.15 -1.28 -22.07
N LEU A 170 -20.36 -0.38 -21.11
CA LEU A 170 -20.29 1.07 -21.24
C LEU A 170 -18.92 1.53 -20.72
N ILE A 171 -18.15 2.22 -21.57
CA ILE A 171 -16.76 2.57 -21.31
C ILE A 171 -16.63 4.09 -21.26
N PHE A 172 -16.20 4.62 -20.12
CA PHE A 172 -15.89 6.04 -19.94
C PHE A 172 -14.39 6.24 -20.01
N THR A 173 -13.91 7.17 -20.83
CA THR A 173 -12.48 7.49 -20.94
C THR A 173 -12.25 8.95 -20.58
N CYS A 174 -11.30 9.21 -19.69
CA CYS A 174 -10.88 10.56 -19.31
C CYS A 174 -10.09 11.24 -20.45
N LYS A 175 -10.08 12.57 -20.46
CA LYS A 175 -9.16 13.36 -21.30
C LYS A 175 -7.71 13.19 -20.86
N ASP A 176 -6.78 13.48 -21.75
CA ASP A 176 -5.36 13.54 -21.40
C ASP A 176 -5.13 14.54 -20.26
N GLY A 177 -4.32 14.14 -19.29
CA GLY A 177 -4.10 14.91 -18.06
C GLY A 177 -5.27 14.86 -17.07
N TYR A 178 -6.27 14.00 -17.30
CA TYR A 178 -7.31 13.69 -16.34
C TYR A 178 -7.27 12.21 -15.93
N GLU A 179 -7.65 11.95 -14.69
CA GLU A 179 -7.74 10.60 -14.10
C GLU A 179 -9.02 10.45 -13.28
N MET A 180 -9.40 9.22 -12.94
CA MET A 180 -10.53 8.88 -12.09
C MET A 180 -10.04 8.07 -10.87
N ALA A 181 -10.86 7.96 -9.83
CA ALA A 181 -10.51 7.16 -8.66
C ALA A 181 -10.60 5.67 -9.00
N GLY A 182 -9.69 4.84 -8.50
CA GLY A 182 -9.75 3.39 -8.69
C GLY A 182 -11.08 2.78 -8.22
N ALA A 183 -11.60 3.25 -7.08
CA ALA A 183 -12.91 2.84 -6.57
C ALA A 183 -14.05 3.16 -7.54
N ALA A 184 -13.95 4.26 -8.30
CA ALA A 184 -14.91 4.61 -9.33
C ALA A 184 -14.73 3.73 -10.59
N ALA A 185 -13.47 3.48 -10.98
CA ALA A 185 -13.15 2.63 -12.13
C ALA A 185 -13.59 1.17 -11.97
N THR A 186 -13.68 0.68 -10.73
CA THR A 186 -14.01 -0.71 -10.40
C THR A 186 -15.31 -0.86 -9.61
N LEU A 187 -16.27 0.04 -9.78
CA LEU A 187 -17.56 -0.06 -9.09
C LEU A 187 -18.27 -1.39 -9.40
N ALA A 188 -18.85 -1.99 -8.37
CA ALA A 188 -19.73 -3.14 -8.53
C ALA A 188 -21.11 -2.71 -9.02
N VAL A 189 -21.74 -3.54 -9.83
CA VAL A 189 -23.06 -3.27 -10.43
C VAL A 189 -24.07 -2.93 -9.34
N GLY A 190 -24.85 -1.88 -9.58
CA GLY A 190 -25.82 -1.39 -8.60
C GLY A 190 -25.23 -0.55 -7.47
N SER A 191 -23.94 -0.23 -7.53
CA SER A 191 -23.25 0.55 -6.49
C SER A 191 -23.01 2.00 -6.89
N SER A 192 -22.80 2.82 -5.87
CA SER A 192 -22.29 4.18 -5.98
C SER A 192 -21.18 4.40 -4.96
N THR A 193 -20.31 5.37 -5.21
CA THR A 193 -19.35 5.87 -4.23
C THR A 193 -19.41 7.40 -4.18
N THR A 194 -19.63 7.95 -3.00
CA THR A 194 -19.48 9.40 -2.68
C THR A 194 -18.11 9.71 -2.10
N ASN A 195 -17.37 8.65 -1.75
CA ASN A 195 -16.14 8.68 -1.02
C ASN A 195 -15.02 8.19 -1.93
N ASN A 196 -14.36 9.14 -2.58
CA ASN A 196 -12.94 8.96 -2.92
C ASN A 196 -12.07 8.87 -1.64
N GLN A 197 -12.67 9.04 -0.45
CA GLN A 197 -12.07 8.73 0.86
C GLN A 197 -11.88 7.22 0.98
N GLY A 198 -10.63 6.77 0.85
CA GLY A 198 -10.24 5.36 0.80
C GLY A 198 -9.00 5.14 -0.06
N LEU A 199 -8.70 6.09 -0.96
CA LEU A 199 -7.39 6.23 -1.58
C LEU A 199 -6.63 7.30 -0.79
N GLN A 200 -6.03 6.87 0.32
CA GLN A 200 -5.00 7.68 0.95
C GLN A 200 -3.69 7.47 0.22
N PRO A 201 -2.98 8.56 -0.10
CA PRO A 201 -3.34 9.97 -0.19
C PRO A 201 -3.76 10.35 -1.63
N VAL A 202 -5.01 10.79 -1.77
CA VAL A 202 -5.36 12.14 -2.21
C VAL A 202 -4.49 12.68 -3.37
N ARG A 203 -4.47 11.98 -4.50
CA ARG A 203 -4.34 12.66 -5.81
C ARG A 203 -5.63 13.39 -6.18
N THR A 204 -6.74 12.99 -5.57
CA THR A 204 -8.07 13.59 -5.70
C THR A 204 -8.41 14.56 -4.58
N PRO A 205 -9.01 15.72 -4.89
CA PRO A 205 -9.83 16.44 -3.92
C PRO A 205 -10.86 15.50 -3.27
N THR A 206 -11.07 15.67 -1.97
CA THR A 206 -12.10 14.94 -1.22
C THR A 206 -13.50 15.43 -1.67
N GLY A 207 -14.39 14.48 -1.99
CA GLY A 207 -15.82 14.77 -2.17
C GLY A 207 -16.42 14.68 -3.59
N TYR A 208 -16.01 13.73 -4.44
CA TYR A 208 -16.66 13.48 -5.72
C TYR A 208 -17.44 12.15 -5.74
N THR A 209 -18.63 12.18 -6.34
CA THR A 209 -19.55 11.02 -6.42
C THR A 209 -19.51 10.34 -7.79
N SER A 210 -19.18 9.04 -7.84
CA SER A 210 -19.28 8.22 -9.07
C SER A 210 -20.36 7.14 -8.89
N VAL A 211 -21.06 6.79 -9.97
CA VAL A 211 -22.24 5.90 -9.95
C VAL A 211 -22.18 4.95 -11.13
N LEU A 212 -22.23 3.64 -10.88
CA LEU A 212 -22.40 2.65 -11.94
C LEU A 212 -23.88 2.43 -12.27
N TYR A 213 -24.75 2.42 -11.25
CA TYR A 213 -26.21 2.31 -11.40
C TYR A 213 -26.91 2.69 -10.09
N ALA A 214 -28.02 3.43 -10.16
CA ALA A 214 -28.91 3.67 -9.02
C ALA A 214 -30.37 3.73 -9.49
N SER A 215 -31.25 2.89 -8.93
CA SER A 215 -32.70 2.89 -9.19
C SER A 215 -33.46 3.79 -8.20
N ASN A 216 -34.42 4.58 -8.69
CA ASN A 216 -35.41 5.44 -7.99
C ASN A 216 -35.28 5.64 -6.46
N GLY A 217 -35.09 6.89 -6.00
CA GLY A 217 -35.11 7.28 -4.58
C GLY A 217 -33.76 7.63 -3.95
N ALA A 218 -32.66 7.50 -4.68
CA ALA A 218 -31.35 7.94 -4.21
C ALA A 218 -31.17 9.45 -4.46
N GLY A 219 -31.35 10.26 -3.40
CA GLY A 219 -30.96 11.67 -3.44
C GLY A 219 -29.43 11.78 -3.49
N PHE A 220 -28.88 12.32 -4.58
CA PHE A 220 -27.45 12.61 -4.68
C PHE A 220 -27.23 14.11 -4.65
N SER A 221 -26.46 14.59 -3.67
CA SER A 221 -25.94 15.95 -3.67
C SER A 221 -24.68 16.01 -4.52
N ASN A 222 -24.68 16.89 -5.52
CA ASN A 222 -23.50 17.19 -6.32
C ASN A 222 -22.58 18.11 -5.49
N SER A 223 -21.58 17.57 -4.81
CA SER A 223 -20.59 18.39 -4.11
C SER A 223 -19.47 18.78 -5.07
N SER A 224 -19.54 20.00 -5.60
CA SER A 224 -18.40 20.65 -6.27
C SER A 224 -17.50 21.26 -5.20
N SER A 225 -16.45 20.54 -4.80
CA SER A 225 -15.30 21.12 -4.08
C SER A 225 -14.18 21.39 -5.10
N SER A 226 -14.09 22.65 -5.54
CA SER A 226 -12.90 23.29 -6.14
C SER A 226 -12.19 22.60 -7.32
N GLY A 227 -12.91 21.91 -8.20
CA GLY A 227 -12.39 21.41 -9.48
C GLY A 227 -13.49 21.32 -10.53
N ALA A 228 -13.14 21.44 -11.82
CA ALA A 228 -14.08 21.30 -12.93
C ALA A 228 -14.55 19.84 -13.02
N SER A 229 -15.51 19.45 -12.18
CA SER A 229 -16.09 18.12 -12.20
C SER A 229 -16.94 17.92 -13.45
N ALA A 230 -16.85 16.71 -14.01
CA ALA A 230 -17.58 16.30 -15.19
C ALA A 230 -18.54 15.17 -14.80
N TYR A 231 -19.69 15.54 -14.23
CA TYR A 231 -20.71 14.58 -13.80
C TYR A 231 -21.52 14.06 -15.00
N ASN A 232 -21.66 12.75 -15.08
CA ASN A 232 -22.50 12.06 -16.05
C ASN A 232 -23.62 11.32 -15.30
N GLY A 233 -24.66 11.98 -14.83
CA GLY A 233 -25.84 11.26 -14.33
C GLY A 233 -27.04 11.63 -15.18
N PHE A 234 -27.82 10.63 -15.62
CA PHE A 234 -29.06 10.89 -16.35
C PHE A 234 -30.20 9.96 -15.92
N ILE A 235 -31.44 10.37 -16.24
CA ILE A 235 -32.72 9.76 -15.90
C ILE A 235 -33.34 9.16 -17.17
N LEU A 236 -33.28 7.83 -17.35
CA LEU A 236 -34.01 7.14 -18.41
C LEU A 236 -35.39 6.67 -17.89
N SER A 237 -36.41 7.53 -18.03
CA SER A 237 -37.84 7.26 -17.70
C SER A 237 -38.20 7.18 -16.20
N GLU A 238 -39.49 7.00 -15.88
CA GLU A 238 -40.09 7.05 -14.52
C GLU A 238 -39.46 6.08 -13.49
N ALA A 239 -38.68 5.09 -13.96
CA ALA A 239 -37.76 4.30 -13.15
C ALA A 239 -36.33 4.83 -13.37
N LEU A 240 -35.88 5.75 -12.51
CA LEU A 240 -34.63 6.50 -12.68
C LEU A 240 -33.40 5.56 -12.56
N HIS A 241 -32.61 5.36 -13.63
CA HIS A 241 -31.31 4.68 -13.61
C HIS A 241 -30.18 5.61 -14.08
N GLN A 242 -29.08 5.75 -13.31
CA GLN A 242 -27.96 6.68 -13.59
C GLN A 242 -26.61 5.96 -13.82
N TRP A 243 -25.81 6.38 -14.82
CA TRP A 243 -24.44 5.91 -15.08
C TRP A 243 -23.46 7.06 -15.25
N GLY A 244 -22.42 7.15 -14.42
CA GLY A 244 -21.44 8.22 -14.44
C GLY A 244 -20.14 7.97 -13.69
N VAL A 245 -19.07 8.57 -14.21
CA VAL A 245 -17.77 8.67 -13.56
C VAL A 245 -17.29 10.12 -13.60
N ASN A 246 -16.54 10.53 -12.57
CA ASN A 246 -15.86 11.82 -12.58
C ASN A 246 -14.39 11.63 -12.93
N CYS A 247 -13.96 12.30 -13.99
CA CYS A 247 -12.55 12.53 -14.28
C CYS A 247 -12.12 13.89 -13.74
N TYR A 248 -10.94 13.96 -13.11
CA TYR A 248 -10.35 15.15 -12.52
C TYR A 248 -8.94 15.35 -13.05
N VAL A 249 -8.44 16.58 -13.06
CA VAL A 249 -7.09 16.90 -13.54
C VAL A 249 -6.07 16.15 -12.67
N SER A 250 -5.19 15.38 -13.31
CA SER A 250 -4.08 14.70 -12.65
C SER A 250 -3.16 15.74 -12.01
N ASN A 251 -2.92 15.64 -10.71
CA ASN A 251 -2.00 16.52 -9.98
C ASN A 251 -0.50 16.22 -10.26
N ASN A 252 -0.16 15.67 -11.43
CA ASN A 252 1.19 15.26 -11.82
C ASN A 252 2.14 16.43 -12.16
N ASN A 253 1.76 17.66 -11.87
CA ASN A 253 2.64 18.82 -12.02
C ASN A 253 3.25 19.21 -10.66
N ASN A 254 4.18 18.38 -10.18
CA ASN A 254 5.36 18.79 -9.40
C ASN A 254 6.31 17.62 -9.20
#